data_AF-A0A9E4PFT9-F1
#
_entry.id   AF-A0A9E4PFT9-F1
#
_cell.length_a   1.000
_cell.length_b   1.000
_cell.length_c   1.000
_cell.angle_alpha   90.00
_cell.angle_beta   90.00
_cell.angle_gamma   90.00
#
_symmetry.space_group_name_H-M   'P 1'
#
loop_
_entity.id
_entity.type
_entity.pdbx_description
1 polymer ?
#
loop_
_entity_poly.entity_id
_entity_poly.type
_entity_poly.pdbx_seq_one_letter_code
_entity_poly.pdbx_strand_id
1 'polypeptide(L)'
;VMIELVALVVGLALGGSIGDYFSETKATRDAATAGSGLLSQIGTINAVNAWLEPLKFLGFATLFAAIAVSLAVVIKNLQLRAEAFAAALPVLINVGNTSGGNAGGQS
;
A
#
# COMPACT_ATOMS: atom_id res chain seq x y z
N VAL A 1 6.45 -2.95 -0.04
CA VAL A 1 5.97 -4.22 0.55
C VAL A 1 7.05 -5.04 1.29
N MET A 2 8.19 -5.44 0.70
CA MET A 2 9.20 -6.22 1.45
C MET A 2 9.88 -5.44 2.58
N ILE A 3 10.17 -4.15 2.38
CA ILE A 3 10.76 -3.28 3.42
C ILE A 3 9.79 -3.04 4.60
N GLU A 4 8.47 -3.08 4.34
CA GLU A 4 7.44 -2.92 5.35
C GLU A 4 7.29 -4.15 6.23
N LEU A 5 7.42 -5.35 5.66
CA LEU A 5 7.44 -6.59 6.42
C LEU A 5 8.64 -6.62 7.37
N VAL A 6 9.81 -6.14 6.92
CA VAL A 6 10.98 -6.00 7.79
C VAL A 6 10.69 -4.99 8.91
N ALA A 7 10.10 -3.83 8.60
CA ALA A 7 9.71 -2.85 9.61
C ALA A 7 8.72 -3.42 10.63
N LEU A 8 7.76 -4.23 10.19
CA LEU A 8 6.79 -4.91 11.05
C LEU A 8 7.48 -5.87 12.02
N VAL A 9 8.39 -6.73 11.51
CA VAL A 9 9.14 -7.69 12.35
C VAL A 9 10.01 -6.97 13.36
N VAL A 10 10.71 -5.90 12.95
CA VAL A 10 11.51 -5.08 13.88
C VAL A 10 10.63 -4.42 14.93
N GLY A 11 9.46 -3.91 14.56
CA GLY A 11 8.51 -3.33 15.50
C GLY A 11 7.98 -4.33 16.54
N LEU A 12 7.71 -5.57 16.14
CA LEU A 12 7.31 -6.63 17.06
C LEU A 12 8.42 -6.99 18.04
N ALA A 13 9.66 -7.15 17.57
CA ALA A 13 10.81 -7.42 18.42
C ALA A 13 11.07 -6.26 19.40
N LEU A 14 10.97 -5.01 18.93
CA LEU A 14 11.10 -3.82 19.78
C LEU A 14 10.02 -3.76 20.87
N GLY A 15 8.79 -4.15 20.54
CA GLY A 15 7.70 -4.25 21.50
C GLY A 15 8.01 -5.20 22.67
N GLY A 16 8.67 -6.32 22.40
CA GLY A 16 9.17 -7.24 23.44
C GLY A 16 10.19 -6.56 24.36
N SER A 17 11.22 -5.93 23.78
CA SER A 17 12.24 -5.20 24.54
C SER A 17 11.68 -4.04 25.38
N ILE A 18 10.65 -3.34 24.88
CA ILE A 18 9.92 -2.30 25.62
C ILE A 18 9.17 -2.93 26.79
N GLY A 19 8.50 -4.07 26.58
CA GLY A 19 7.82 -4.82 27.64
C GLY A 19 8.76 -5.21 28.77
N ASP A 20 9.91 -5.79 28.43
CA ASP A 20 10.94 -6.18 29.42
C ASP A 20 11.48 -4.95 30.18
N TYR A 21 11.78 -3.86 29.47
CA TYR A 21 12.26 -2.63 30.10
C TYR A 21 11.23 -2.01 31.07
N PHE A 22 9.95 -2.03 30.71
CA PHE A 22 8.89 -1.49 31.55
C PHE A 22 8.41 -2.43 32.66
N SER A 23 8.75 -3.72 32.58
CA SER A 23 8.54 -4.70 33.66
C SER A 23 9.40 -4.41 34.90
N GLU A 24 10.55 -3.77 34.73
CA GLU A 24 11.40 -3.35 35.84
C GLU A 24 10.75 -2.23 36.66
N THR A 25 11.09 -2.12 37.94
CA THR A 25 10.54 -1.03 38.76
C THR A 25 11.12 0.32 38.34
N LYS A 26 10.36 1.40 38.53
CA LYS A 26 10.85 2.76 38.25
C LYS A 26 12.12 3.09 39.04
N ALA A 27 12.22 2.63 40.29
CA ALA A 27 13.40 2.80 41.12
C ALA A 27 14.64 2.10 40.51
N THR A 28 14.47 0.88 39.99
CA THR A 28 15.54 0.13 39.30
C THR A 28 16.00 0.83 38.02
N ARG A 29 15.07 1.39 37.24
CA ARG A 29 15.40 2.15 36.02
C ARG A 29 16.12 3.46 36.31
N ASP A 30 15.66 4.22 37.30
CA ASP A 30 16.24 5.52 37.64
C ASP A 30 17.61 5.37 38.34
N ALA A 31 17.84 4.26 39.05
CA ALA A 31 19.12 3.92 39.66
C ALA A 31 20.12 3.24 38.69
N ALA A 32 19.72 3.01 37.43
CA ALA A 32 20.54 2.32 36.44
C ALA A 32 21.85 3.10 36.18
N THR A 33 22.97 2.48 36.51
CA THR A 33 24.30 3.09 36.37
C THR A 33 24.74 3.12 34.90
N ALA A 34 25.65 4.05 34.55
CA ALA A 34 26.25 4.10 33.23
C ALA A 34 26.89 2.75 32.84
N GLY A 35 26.54 2.25 31.65
CA GLY A 35 26.98 0.93 31.17
C GLY A 35 26.12 -0.26 31.61
N SER A 36 25.06 -0.04 32.39
CA SER A 36 24.10 -1.09 32.73
C SER A 36 23.29 -1.55 31.50
N GLY A 37 22.86 -2.82 31.51
CA GLY A 37 22.03 -3.38 30.44
C GLY A 37 20.72 -2.60 30.23
N LEU A 38 20.14 -2.06 31.31
CA LEU A 38 18.95 -1.21 31.28
C LEU A 38 19.17 0.09 30.49
N LEU A 39 20.31 0.75 30.69
CA LEU A 39 20.64 1.98 29.96
C LEU A 39 20.93 1.70 28.47
N SER A 40 21.55 0.56 28.17
CA SER A 40 21.72 0.10 26.79
C SER A 40 20.38 -0.24 26.12
N GLN A 41 19.44 -0.81 26.87
CA GLN A 41 18.11 -1.19 26.37
C GLN A 41 17.27 0.04 26.03
N ILE A 42 17.20 1.06 26.89
CA ILE A 42 16.50 2.32 26.57
C ILE A 42 17.17 3.07 25.40
N GLY A 43 18.51 3.04 25.32
CA GLY A 43 19.24 3.60 24.19
C GLY A 43 18.88 2.93 22.87
N THR A 44 18.80 1.60 22.88
CA THR A 44 18.38 0.79 21.72
C THR A 44 16.93 1.09 21.34
N ILE A 45 16.02 1.17 22.33
CA ILE A 45 14.61 1.49 22.11
C ILE A 45 14.44 2.84 21.39
N ASN A 46 15.14 3.87 21.88
CA ASN A 46 15.07 5.20 21.30
C ASN A 46 15.70 5.25 19.91
N ALA A 47 16.86 4.61 19.72
CA ALA A 47 17.53 4.56 18.43
C ALA A 47 16.67 3.86 17.37
N VAL A 48 16.02 2.74 17.71
CA VAL A 48 15.15 2.03 16.78
C VAL A 48 13.89 2.82 16.49
N ASN A 49 13.23 3.41 17.49
CA ASN A 49 12.04 4.22 17.27
C ASN A 49 12.28 5.40 16.32
N ALA A 50 13.44 6.06 16.41
CA ALA A 50 13.78 7.24 15.62
C ALA A 50 13.67 7.02 14.10
N TRP A 51 14.02 5.84 13.60
CA TRP A 51 13.90 5.50 12.18
C TRP A 51 12.70 4.62 11.85
N LEU A 52 12.18 3.87 12.82
CA LEU A 52 11.04 2.99 12.60
C LEU A 52 9.73 3.76 12.44
N GLU A 53 9.56 4.86 13.18
CA GLU A 53 8.36 5.70 13.10
C GLU A 53 8.12 6.30 11.70
N PRO A 54 9.08 7.02 11.07
CA PRO A 54 8.89 7.52 9.70
C PRO A 54 8.72 6.37 8.69
N LEU A 55 9.36 5.22 8.90
CA LEU A 55 9.24 4.06 8.01
C LEU A 55 7.82 3.45 8.03
N LYS A 56 7.14 3.44 9.18
CA LYS A 56 5.75 2.98 9.30
C LYS A 56 4.80 3.86 8.49
N PHE A 57 4.97 5.18 8.57
CA PHE A 57 4.18 6.13 7.77
C PHE A 57 4.44 5.98 6.28
N LEU A 58 5.71 5.76 5.89
CA LEU A 58 6.06 5.47 4.50
C LEU A 58 5.38 4.20 4.01
N GLY A 59 5.35 3.14 4.82
CA GLY A 59 4.64 1.90 4.50
C GLY A 59 3.17 2.13 4.21
N PHE A 60 2.45 2.81 5.12
CA PHE A 60 1.06 3.15 4.91
C PHE A 60 0.84 4.02 3.67
N ALA A 61 1.69 5.03 3.44
CA ALA A 61 1.62 5.87 2.26
C ALA A 61 1.77 5.04 0.96
N THR A 62 2.70 4.09 0.93
CA THR A 62 2.90 3.21 -0.23
C THR A 62 1.75 2.23 -0.44
N LEU A 63 1.13 1.72 0.64
CA LEU A 63 -0.08 0.90 0.56
C LEU A 63 -1.23 1.69 -0.08
N PHE A 64 -1.50 2.89 0.42
CA PHE A 64 -2.56 3.74 -0.15
C PHE A 64 -2.26 4.14 -1.58
N ALA A 65 -1.00 4.47 -1.91
CA ALA A 65 -0.59 4.77 -3.27
C ALA A 65 -0.80 3.57 -4.21
N ALA A 66 -0.45 2.36 -3.80
CA ALA A 66 -0.65 1.15 -4.61
C ALA A 66 -2.14 0.89 -4.89
N ILE A 67 -3.00 1.10 -3.88
CA ILE A 67 -4.46 0.98 -4.03
C ILE A 67 -4.97 2.04 -5.02
N ALA A 68 -4.57 3.30 -4.85
CA ALA A 68 -4.99 4.40 -5.72
C ALA A 68 -4.57 4.16 -7.19
N VAL A 69 -3.32 3.72 -7.40
CA VAL A 69 -2.80 3.39 -8.74
C VAL A 69 -3.61 2.24 -9.35
N SER A 70 -3.91 1.19 -8.57
CA SER A 70 -4.69 0.05 -9.05
C SER A 70 -6.07 0.47 -9.53
N LEU A 71 -6.77 1.30 -8.75
CA LEU A 71 -8.08 1.84 -9.13
C LEU A 71 -8.00 2.72 -10.38
N ALA A 72 -6.97 3.58 -10.47
CA ALA A 72 -6.76 4.41 -11.66
C ALA A 72 -6.56 3.58 -12.93
N VAL A 73 -5.82 2.47 -12.84
CA VAL A 73 -5.64 1.53 -13.94
C VAL A 73 -6.97 0.87 -14.34
N VAL A 74 -7.78 0.44 -13.38
CA VAL A 74 -9.10 -0.14 -13.66
C VAL A 74 -9.99 0.88 -14.41
N ILE A 75 -10.07 2.12 -13.92
CA ILE A 75 -10.87 3.18 -14.56
C ILE A 75 -10.39 3.43 -16.00
N LYS A 76 -9.08 3.56 -16.21
CA LYS A 76 -8.50 3.78 -17.54
C LYS A 76 -8.83 2.64 -18.50
N ASN A 77 -8.78 1.39 -18.04
CA ASN A 77 -9.15 0.24 -18.84
C ASN A 77 -10.64 0.25 -19.23
N LEU A 78 -11.52 0.70 -18.34
CA LEU A 78 -12.95 0.84 -18.64
C LEU A 78 -13.19 1.95 -19.66
N GLN A 79 -12.50 3.08 -19.55
CA GLN A 79 -12.60 4.20 -20.51
C GLN A 79 -12.18 3.76 -21.92
N LEU A 80 -11.05 3.07 -22.05
CA LEU A 80 -10.58 2.55 -23.34
C LEU A 80 -11.60 1.60 -23.99
N ARG A 81 -12.25 0.75 -23.17
CA ARG A 81 -13.31 -0.15 -23.65
C ARG A 81 -14.56 0.61 -24.09
N ALA A 82 -14.92 1.66 -23.35
CA ALA A 82 -16.06 2.52 -23.70
C ALA A 82 -15.81 3.28 -25.01
N GLU A 83 -14.61 3.81 -25.22
CA GLU A 83 -14.21 4.48 -26.46
C GLU A 83 -14.22 3.52 -27.65
N ALA A 84 -13.69 2.30 -27.48
CA ALA A 84 -13.73 1.28 -28.51
C ALA A 84 -15.17 0.89 -28.90
N PHE A 85 -16.05 0.77 -27.91
CA PHE A 85 -17.48 0.53 -28.15
C PHE A 85 -18.14 1.70 -28.88
N ALA A 86 -17.87 2.93 -28.44
CA ALA A 86 -18.38 4.14 -29.08
C ALA A 86 -17.93 4.26 -30.54
N ALA A 87 -16.68 3.88 -30.85
CA ALA A 87 -16.15 3.86 -32.20
C ALA A 87 -16.75 2.74 -33.08
N ALA A 88 -17.07 1.59 -32.50
CA ALA A 88 -17.68 0.46 -33.22
C ALA A 88 -19.17 0.68 -33.54
N LEU A 89 -19.89 1.42 -32.69
CA LEU A 89 -21.33 1.68 -32.84
C LEU A 89 -21.74 2.23 -34.23
N PRO A 90 -21.12 3.29 -34.77
CA PRO A 90 -21.49 3.82 -36.10
C PRO A 90 -21.20 2.83 -37.25
N VAL A 91 -20.14 2.02 -37.13
CA VAL A 91 -19.82 0.98 -38.11
C VAL A 91 -20.90 -0.10 -38.12
N LEU A 92 -21.34 -0.55 -36.94
CA LEU A 92 -22.41 -1.55 -36.81
C LEU A 92 -23.75 -1.05 -37.37
N ILE A 93 -24.10 0.22 -37.13
CA ILE A 93 -25.31 0.83 -37.66
C ILE A 93 -25.26 0.90 -39.19
N ASN A 94 -24.13 1.31 -39.78
CA ASN A 94 -23.96 1.38 -41.23
C ASN A 94 -23.96 0.01 -41.91
N VAL A 95 -23.39 -1.02 -41.26
CA VAL A 95 -23.44 -2.42 -41.73
C VAL A 95 -24.88 -2.94 -41.74
N GLY A 96 -25.67 -2.68 -40.70
CA GLY A 96 -27.10 -3.05 -40.66
C GLY A 96 -27.91 -2.39 -41.78
N ASN A 97 -27.64 -1.12 -42.08
CA ASN A 97 -28.32 -0.38 -43.14
C ASN A 97 -27.98 -0.90 -44.55
N THR A 98 -26.73 -1.33 -44.78
CA THR A 98 -26.30 -1.90 -46.08
C THR A 98 -26.83 -3.32 -46.31
N SER A 99 -27.00 -4.12 -45.25
CA SER A 99 -27.66 -5.44 -45.37
C SER A 99 -29.17 -5.35 -45.63
N GLY A 100 -29.84 -4.28 -45.18
CA GLY A 100 -31.27 -4.05 -45.47
C GLY A 100 -31.55 -3.51 -46.87
N GLY A 101 -30.60 -2.80 -47.48
CA GLY A 101 -30.75 -2.21 -48.81
C GLY A 101 -30.61 -3.18 -49.99
N ASN A 102 -30.00 -4.36 -49.80
CA ASN A 102 -29.76 -5.34 -50.87
C ASN A 102 -30.81 -6.48 -50.92
N ALA A 103 -31.91 -6.37 -50.17
CA ALA A 103 -33.01 -7.34 -50.21
C ALA A 103 -34.14 -6.96 -51.22
N GLY A 104 -34.00 -5.84 -51.93
CA GLY A 104 -35.07 -5.28 -52.79
C GLY A 104 -34.74 -5.14 -54.28
N GLY A 105 -33.63 -5.72 -54.78
CA GLY A 105 -33.17 -5.42 -56.14
C GLY A 105 -32.36 -6.53 -56.80
N GLN A 106 -32.91 -7.74 -56.88
CA GLN A 106 -32.54 -8.71 -57.92
C GLN A 106 -33.82 -9.38 -58.42
N SER A 107 -34.49 -8.70 -59.36
CA SER A 107 -35.46 -9.27 -60.29
C SER A 107 -34.94 -9.04 -61.71
#